data_AF-A0A8C4WRN1-F1
#
_entry.id   AF-A0A8C4WRN1-F1
#
_cell.length_a   1.000
_cell.length_b   1.000
_cell.length_c   1.000
_cell.angle_alpha   90.00
_cell.angle_beta   90.00
_cell.angle_gamma   90.00
#
_symmetry.space_group_name_H-M   'P 1'
#
loop_
_entity.id
_entity.type
_entity.pdbx_description
1 polymer ?
#
loop_
_entity_poly.entity_id
_entity_poly.type
_entity_poly.pdbx_seq_one_letter_code
_entity_poly.pdbx_strand_id
1 'polypeptide(L)'
;MGAATYHSPQLIRRPGAPQLPCWHRRLEAVEFPEEKTAEGLVLGHAYSLTGLEKVQHKGRVVELVRLRNPWGKIEWKGPWSDGSTEWDEIESRARRYLRVKLEDGEFWMTIQDFVRFFKRIDLCHRTPDNISEGRCSNWSLTVFRGKWEAGKTAGGSFRNVATFGKNSQYHLRLLEADNGGLCTLFVCLMQEPRDRQRNRSPYVAIGFAIYKVPKHCVGIKLSSEYLQWVRPAVRIPRYDAYREMSRHCRLPPGSYVIIPSTDEPDIEAQFLLRVFSLKRNYAEEIKEEAPIKVWTQMDNIYLLDIQFDEPFHALFDDATDLDAKGLFNILKKISSKNPDFQKRVLSKDTCKKAIIFMDVSFVAL
;
A
#
# COMPACT_ATOMS: atom_id res chain seq x y z
N MET A 1 15.39 37.25 -2.21
CA MET A 1 14.37 36.57 -1.36
C MET A 1 14.85 35.16 -1.14
N GLY A 2 15.29 34.85 0.07
CA GLY A 2 16.12 33.68 0.39
C GLY A 2 15.34 32.38 0.49
N ALA A 3 15.94 31.31 -0.02
CA ALA A 3 15.53 29.93 0.15
C ALA A 3 16.04 29.40 1.50
N ALA A 4 15.17 28.79 2.30
CA ALA A 4 15.57 28.09 3.52
C ALA A 4 15.72 26.59 3.23
N THR A 5 16.96 26.15 3.10
CA THR A 5 17.37 24.74 3.10
C THR A 5 17.40 24.22 4.55
N TYR A 6 16.65 23.16 4.82
CA TYR A 6 16.67 22.49 6.13
C TYR A 6 17.93 21.61 6.21
N HIS A 7 18.93 22.04 6.98
CA HIS A 7 20.11 21.24 7.28
C HIS A 7 19.78 20.16 8.32
N SER A 8 20.12 18.91 8.01
CA SER A 8 20.10 17.79 8.96
C SER A 8 21.09 18.07 10.11
N PRO A 9 20.76 17.76 11.38
CA PRO A 9 21.69 17.98 12.49
C PRO A 9 22.91 17.05 12.34
N GLN A 10 24.09 17.63 12.17
CA GLN A 10 25.34 16.89 12.32
C GLN A 10 25.55 16.57 13.80
N LEU A 11 25.47 15.28 14.13
CA LEU A 11 25.79 14.76 15.46
C LEU A 11 27.31 14.86 15.69
N ILE A 12 27.71 15.77 16.58
CA ILE A 12 29.07 15.89 17.11
C ILE A 12 29.41 14.60 17.87
N ARG A 13 30.38 13.83 17.35
CA ARG A 13 30.91 12.64 18.04
C ARG A 13 31.84 13.08 19.17
N ARG A 14 31.54 12.67 20.41
CA ARG A 14 32.52 12.73 21.51
C ARG A 14 33.54 11.57 21.36
N PRO A 15 34.85 11.81 21.48
CA PRO A 15 35.84 10.74 21.47
C PRO A 15 35.74 9.95 22.79
N GLY A 16 35.57 8.62 22.72
CA GLY A 16 35.65 7.73 23.89
C GLY A 16 34.41 6.89 24.22
N ALA A 17 33.32 6.96 23.45
CA ALA A 17 32.18 6.06 23.65
C ALA A 17 32.44 4.67 23.02
N PRO A 18 32.13 3.56 23.72
CA PRO A 18 32.34 2.21 23.20
C PRO A 18 31.50 1.98 21.93
N GLN A 19 32.07 1.29 20.95
CA GLN A 19 31.37 0.94 19.71
C GLN A 19 30.21 0.00 20.04
N LEU A 20 28.98 0.51 19.95
CA LEU A 20 27.79 -0.33 19.99
C LEU A 20 27.53 -0.92 18.58
N PRO A 21 27.31 -2.24 18.45
CA PRO A 21 27.06 -2.87 17.17
C PRO A 21 25.68 -2.49 16.61
N CYS A 22 25.67 -2.29 15.30
CA CYS A 22 24.56 -2.35 14.34
C CYS A 22 23.09 -2.29 14.86
N TRP A 23 22.43 -1.18 14.54
CA TRP A 23 21.00 -0.82 14.34
C TRP A 23 19.84 -1.84 14.40
N HIS A 24 19.95 -3.01 15.03
CA HIS A 24 18.81 -3.85 15.36
C HIS A 24 18.25 -3.49 16.74
N ARG A 25 17.60 -2.33 16.85
CA ARG A 25 16.58 -2.19 17.89
C ARG A 25 15.28 -2.68 17.29
N ARG A 26 14.98 -3.96 17.55
CA ARG A 26 13.63 -4.53 17.55
C ARG A 26 12.68 -3.43 18.03
N LEU A 27 11.77 -2.95 17.19
CA LEU A 27 10.64 -2.16 17.65
C LEU A 27 9.77 -3.12 18.46
N GLU A 28 10.19 -3.40 19.69
CA GLU A 28 9.24 -3.75 20.74
C GLU A 28 8.15 -2.70 20.65
N ALA A 29 6.89 -3.13 20.62
CA ALA A 29 5.79 -2.21 20.75
C ALA A 29 6.10 -1.38 22.00
N VAL A 30 6.46 -0.12 21.81
CA VAL A 30 6.70 0.79 22.92
C VAL A 30 5.31 1.03 23.48
N GLU A 31 4.91 0.18 24.42
CA GLU A 31 3.78 0.43 25.29
C GLU A 31 4.18 1.67 26.08
N PHE A 32 3.65 2.83 25.67
CA PHE A 32 3.76 4.03 26.47
C PHE A 32 2.98 3.75 27.75
N PRO A 33 3.61 3.81 28.93
CA PRO A 33 2.91 3.55 30.17
C PRO A 33 1.75 4.52 30.31
N GLU A 34 0.67 4.04 30.90
CA GLU A 34 -0.50 4.88 31.15
C GLU A 34 -0.15 5.98 32.16
N GLU A 35 -0.08 7.21 31.68
CA GLU A 35 0.33 8.36 32.49
C GLU A 35 -0.73 9.45 32.45
N LYS A 36 -1.18 9.88 33.63
CA LYS A 36 -2.18 10.93 33.77
C LYS A 36 -1.56 12.31 33.57
N THR A 37 -2.16 13.11 32.70
CA THR A 37 -1.76 14.51 32.46
C THR A 37 -2.45 15.48 33.42
N ALA A 38 -1.92 16.70 33.50
CA ALA A 38 -2.51 17.78 34.31
C ALA A 38 -3.92 18.16 33.82
N GLU A 39 -4.16 18.05 32.52
CA GLU A 39 -5.43 18.33 31.86
C GLU A 39 -6.47 17.21 32.02
N GLY A 40 -6.13 16.12 32.72
CA GLY A 40 -7.07 15.03 33.01
C GLY A 40 -7.18 13.97 31.93
N LEU A 41 -6.21 13.87 31.03
CA LEU A 41 -6.11 12.78 30.05
C LEU A 41 -5.14 11.70 30.52
N VAL A 42 -5.18 10.52 29.91
CA VAL A 42 -4.27 9.40 30.16
C VAL A 42 -3.53 9.09 28.86
N LEU A 43 -2.22 9.29 28.84
CA LEU A 43 -1.35 8.93 27.72
C LEU A 43 -1.26 7.42 27.58
N GLY A 44 -1.01 6.91 26.36
CA GLY A 44 -0.93 5.46 26.13
C GLY A 44 -2.26 4.71 26.25
N HIS A 45 -3.37 5.40 26.54
CA HIS A 45 -4.67 4.80 26.78
C HIS A 45 -5.66 5.02 25.62
N ALA A 46 -6.55 4.05 25.40
CA ALA A 46 -7.56 4.12 24.36
C ALA A 46 -8.84 4.79 24.87
N TYR A 47 -9.33 5.80 24.14
CA TYR A 47 -10.61 6.46 24.40
C TYR A 47 -11.62 6.13 23.31
N SER A 48 -12.90 6.07 23.66
CA SER A 48 -13.98 5.90 22.68
C SER A 48 -14.51 7.27 22.24
N LEU A 49 -14.67 7.49 20.94
CA LEU A 49 -15.37 8.65 20.41
C LEU A 49 -16.88 8.35 20.38
N THR A 50 -17.66 9.08 21.15
CA THR A 50 -19.09 8.78 21.39
C THR A 50 -20.05 9.87 20.91
N GLY A 51 -19.55 10.99 20.39
CA GLY A 51 -20.39 12.07 19.91
C GLY A 51 -19.62 13.18 19.18
N LEU A 52 -20.32 13.88 18.30
CA LEU A 52 -19.87 15.08 17.60
C LEU A 52 -21.02 16.06 17.56
N GLU A 53 -20.82 17.28 18.03
CA GLU A 53 -21.88 18.29 18.13
C GLU A 53 -21.36 19.68 17.76
N LYS A 54 -22.28 20.55 17.32
CA LYS A 54 -21.99 21.96 17.04
C LYS A 54 -22.84 22.84 17.93
N VAL A 55 -22.18 23.72 18.69
CA VAL A 55 -22.86 24.65 19.61
C VAL A 55 -22.57 26.09 19.23
N GLN A 56 -23.54 26.98 19.44
CA GLN A 56 -23.34 28.42 19.35
C GLN A 56 -22.83 28.95 20.69
N HIS A 57 -21.63 29.51 20.69
CA HIS A 57 -20.96 30.04 21.87
C HIS A 57 -20.40 31.43 21.53
N LYS A 58 -20.91 32.48 22.21
CA LYS A 58 -20.54 33.89 21.97
C LYS A 58 -20.63 34.32 20.50
N GLY A 59 -21.69 33.90 19.80
CA GLY A 59 -21.91 34.22 18.39
C GLY A 59 -20.98 33.48 17.41
N ARG A 60 -20.25 32.46 17.88
CA ARG A 60 -19.41 31.59 17.05
C ARG A 60 -19.87 30.15 17.18
N VAL A 61 -19.82 29.42 16.07
CA VAL A 61 -20.02 27.96 16.08
C VAL A 61 -18.75 27.30 16.61
N VAL A 62 -18.89 26.49 17.64
CA VAL A 62 -17.83 25.64 18.21
C VAL A 62 -18.18 24.20 17.92
N GLU A 63 -17.21 23.46 17.37
CA GLU A 63 -17.34 22.03 17.11
C GLU A 63 -16.75 21.24 18.28
N LEU A 64 -17.58 20.40 18.88
CA LEU A 64 -17.24 19.60 20.04
C LEU A 64 -17.18 18.12 19.68
N VAL A 65 -16.27 17.40 20.32
CA VAL A 65 -16.17 15.95 20.28
C VAL A 65 -16.35 15.41 21.68
N ARG A 66 -17.14 14.33 21.79
CA ARG A 66 -17.34 13.60 23.03
C ARG A 66 -16.48 12.36 23.04
N LEU A 67 -15.70 12.23 24.11
CA LEU A 67 -14.80 11.12 24.34
C LEU A 67 -15.17 10.44 25.64
N ARG A 68 -14.94 9.14 25.71
CA ARG A 68 -15.16 8.35 26.92
C ARG A 68 -13.91 7.58 27.30
N ASN A 69 -13.47 7.77 28.54
CA ASN A 69 -12.52 6.92 29.23
C ASN A 69 -13.20 5.60 29.62
N PRO A 70 -12.76 4.44 29.08
CA PRO A 70 -13.31 3.14 29.43
C PRO A 70 -13.24 2.80 30.93
N TRP A 71 -12.37 3.43 31.70
CA TRP A 71 -12.32 3.26 33.16
C TRP A 71 -13.51 3.83 33.91
N GLY A 72 -14.33 4.64 33.24
CA GLY A 72 -15.49 5.26 33.87
C GLY A 72 -15.15 6.36 34.87
N LYS A 73 -13.93 6.92 34.78
CA LYS A 73 -13.38 7.96 35.65
C LYS A 73 -12.19 8.61 34.97
N ILE A 74 -11.68 9.70 35.54
CA ILE A 74 -10.58 10.50 35.00
C ILE A 74 -10.97 11.15 33.69
N GLU A 75 -11.44 12.37 33.81
CA GLU A 75 -12.00 13.17 32.73
C GLU A 75 -11.17 14.42 32.44
N TRP A 76 -11.38 14.94 31.24
CA TRP A 76 -10.85 16.22 30.78
C TRP A 76 -11.21 17.37 31.74
N LYS A 77 -10.21 18.20 32.07
CA LYS A 77 -10.33 19.34 32.97
C LYS A 77 -10.24 20.69 32.28
N GLY A 78 -10.08 20.71 30.96
CA GLY A 78 -10.01 21.94 30.19
C GLY A 78 -11.39 22.46 29.77
N PRO A 79 -11.43 23.36 28.76
CA PRO A 79 -12.67 23.90 28.22
C PRO A 79 -13.64 22.81 27.79
N TRP A 80 -14.93 23.01 28.07
CA TRP A 80 -16.04 22.06 27.81
C TRP A 80 -16.04 20.77 28.63
N SER A 81 -15.19 20.67 29.65
CA SER A 81 -15.33 19.65 30.71
C SER A 81 -16.70 19.73 31.42
N ASP A 82 -17.09 18.70 32.15
CA ASP A 82 -18.34 18.65 32.92
C ASP A 82 -18.52 19.85 33.88
N GLY A 83 -17.39 20.32 34.44
CA GLY A 83 -17.32 21.46 35.35
C GLY A 83 -17.19 22.83 34.68
N SER A 84 -16.96 22.90 33.37
CA SER A 84 -16.62 24.12 32.63
C SER A 84 -17.72 25.20 32.69
N THR A 85 -17.30 26.46 32.70
CA THR A 85 -18.22 27.63 32.69
C THR A 85 -18.68 27.98 31.28
N GLU A 86 -18.03 27.48 30.24
CA GLU A 86 -18.40 27.64 28.82
C GLU A 86 -19.82 27.12 28.56
N TRP A 87 -20.26 26.11 29.31
CA TRP A 87 -21.63 25.61 29.27
C TRP A 87 -22.68 26.63 29.75
N ASP A 88 -22.27 27.62 30.56
CA ASP A 88 -23.16 28.70 31.01
C ASP A 88 -23.44 29.72 29.90
N GLU A 89 -22.64 29.71 28.83
CA GLU A 89 -22.65 30.69 27.74
C GLU A 89 -23.31 30.16 26.46
N ILE A 90 -24.00 29.02 26.54
CA ILE A 90 -24.79 28.43 25.45
C ILE A 90 -26.29 28.38 25.80
N GLU A 91 -27.13 28.10 24.80
CA GLU A 91 -28.57 27.98 24.97
C GLU A 91 -28.93 26.91 26.02
N SER A 92 -29.83 27.24 26.95
CA SER A 92 -30.27 26.37 28.05
C SER A 92 -30.75 24.99 27.59
N ARG A 93 -31.39 24.91 26.41
CA ARG A 93 -31.85 23.63 25.83
C ARG A 93 -30.68 22.75 25.41
N ALA A 94 -29.73 23.30 24.65
CA ALA A 94 -28.52 22.59 24.24
C ALA A 94 -27.69 22.17 25.46
N ARG A 95 -27.52 23.08 26.44
CA ARG A 95 -26.84 22.78 27.70
C ARG A 95 -27.43 21.59 28.43
N ARG A 96 -28.76 21.52 28.59
CA ARG A 96 -29.41 20.42 29.31
C ARG A 96 -29.19 19.06 28.63
N TYR A 97 -29.03 19.05 27.31
CA TYR A 97 -28.85 17.82 26.55
C TYR A 97 -27.40 17.37 26.47
N LEU A 98 -26.47 18.33 26.36
CA LEU A 98 -25.05 18.04 26.12
C LEU A 98 -24.23 17.96 27.40
N ARG A 99 -24.56 18.77 28.41
CA ARG A 99 -23.83 18.79 29.69
C ARG A 99 -24.44 17.79 30.65
N VAL A 100 -23.82 16.63 30.73
CA VAL A 100 -23.92 15.75 31.89
C VAL A 100 -22.83 16.19 32.86
N LYS A 101 -23.10 16.14 34.18
CA LYS A 101 -22.10 16.43 35.20
C LYS A 101 -22.00 15.21 36.11
N LEU A 102 -21.21 14.24 35.69
CA LEU A 102 -21.10 12.95 36.34
C LEU A 102 -19.70 12.41 36.10
N GLU A 103 -19.05 11.90 37.15
CA GLU A 103 -17.77 11.19 36.97
C GLU A 103 -18.05 9.79 36.38
N ASP A 104 -18.22 9.71 35.07
CA ASP A 104 -18.48 8.48 34.31
C ASP A 104 -17.45 8.23 33.19
N GLY A 105 -16.40 9.05 33.16
CA GLY A 105 -15.32 9.02 32.19
C GLY A 105 -15.67 9.68 30.86
N GLU A 106 -16.91 10.13 30.63
CA GLU A 106 -17.33 10.81 29.41
C GLU A 106 -17.15 12.32 29.55
N PHE A 107 -16.59 12.97 28.53
CA PHE A 107 -16.38 14.41 28.53
C PHE A 107 -16.41 14.99 27.11
N TRP A 108 -16.72 16.28 27.02
CA TRP A 108 -16.58 17.05 25.79
C TRP A 108 -15.28 17.84 25.77
N MET A 109 -14.72 18.01 24.58
CA MET A 109 -13.67 18.98 24.29
C MET A 109 -13.86 19.56 22.89
N THR A 110 -13.14 20.63 22.58
CA THR A 110 -13.16 21.17 21.22
C THR A 110 -12.45 20.22 20.24
N ILE A 111 -12.82 20.24 18.97
CA ILE A 111 -12.06 19.52 17.92
C ILE A 111 -10.60 20.01 17.88
N GLN A 112 -10.33 21.28 18.17
CA GLN A 112 -8.98 21.82 18.23
C GLN A 112 -8.14 21.17 19.33
N ASP A 113 -8.70 21.03 20.53
CA ASP A 113 -8.04 20.32 21.63
C ASP A 113 -7.86 18.84 21.31
N PHE A 114 -8.87 18.21 20.71
CA PHE A 114 -8.77 16.82 20.28
C PHE A 114 -7.58 16.59 19.33
N VAL A 115 -7.42 17.41 18.29
CA VAL A 115 -6.28 17.33 17.36
C VAL A 115 -4.95 17.66 18.05
N ARG A 116 -4.97 18.53 19.07
CA ARG A 116 -3.79 18.87 19.86
C ARG A 116 -3.31 17.68 20.69
N PHE A 117 -4.20 17.01 21.40
CA PHE A 117 -3.87 15.96 22.37
C PHE A 117 -3.87 14.54 21.79
N PHE A 118 -4.76 14.24 20.83
CA PHE A 118 -4.87 12.91 20.22
C PHE A 118 -4.16 12.87 18.88
N LYS A 119 -3.30 11.86 18.70
CA LYS A 119 -2.49 11.68 17.48
C LYS A 119 -2.94 10.54 16.58
N ARG A 120 -3.81 9.66 17.08
CA ARG A 120 -4.31 8.48 16.35
C ARG A 120 -5.81 8.32 16.56
N ILE A 121 -6.52 7.94 15.51
CA ILE A 121 -7.91 7.53 15.54
C ILE A 121 -7.98 6.16 14.86
N ASP A 122 -8.51 5.17 15.56
CA ASP A 122 -8.74 3.85 15.01
C ASP A 122 -10.22 3.70 14.67
N LEU A 123 -10.54 3.52 13.38
CA LEU A 123 -11.91 3.39 12.89
C LEU A 123 -12.15 1.95 12.40
N CYS A 124 -13.08 1.26 13.06
CA CYS A 124 -13.54 -0.04 12.62
C CYS A 124 -14.71 0.10 11.64
N HIS A 125 -14.47 -0.27 10.39
CA HIS A 125 -15.48 -0.24 9.34
C HIS A 125 -16.32 -1.52 9.38
N ARG A 126 -17.65 -1.41 9.48
CA ARG A 126 -18.56 -2.58 9.35
C ARG A 126 -18.70 -3.03 7.90
N THR A 127 -18.65 -2.08 6.98
CA THR A 127 -18.68 -2.29 5.54
C THR A 127 -17.52 -1.51 4.90
N PRO A 128 -17.04 -1.88 3.70
CA PRO A 128 -15.97 -1.15 3.00
C PRO A 128 -16.35 0.26 2.54
N ASP A 129 -17.59 0.69 2.80
CA ASP A 129 -18.12 1.97 2.37
C ASP A 129 -17.26 3.13 2.87
N ASN A 130 -17.11 4.12 2.02
CA ASN A 130 -16.46 5.36 2.38
C ASN A 130 -17.37 6.18 3.30
N ILE A 131 -16.90 6.47 4.51
CA ILE A 131 -17.66 7.22 5.54
C ILE A 131 -18.16 8.57 4.99
N SER A 132 -17.44 9.19 4.05
CA SER A 132 -17.81 10.49 3.48
C SER A 132 -19.02 10.46 2.54
N GLU A 133 -19.40 9.29 2.00
CA GLU A 133 -20.40 9.22 0.92
C GLU A 133 -21.81 8.90 1.43
N GLY A 134 -21.96 8.51 2.71
CA GLY A 134 -23.27 8.31 3.36
C GLY A 134 -24.18 7.27 2.71
N ARG A 135 -23.62 6.42 1.82
CA ARG A 135 -24.34 5.41 1.06
C ARG A 135 -23.81 4.03 1.43
N CYS A 136 -24.72 3.11 1.73
CA CYS A 136 -24.41 1.70 1.83
C CYS A 136 -24.40 1.12 0.42
N SER A 137 -23.25 0.64 -0.03
CA SER A 137 -23.11 0.01 -1.33
C SER A 137 -23.06 -1.51 -1.20
N ASN A 138 -23.50 -2.22 -2.25
CA ASN A 138 -23.32 -3.66 -2.31
C ASN A 138 -21.91 -3.97 -2.82
N TRP A 139 -21.06 -4.46 -1.92
CA TRP A 139 -19.68 -4.84 -2.24
C TRP A 139 -19.60 -6.33 -2.60
N SER A 140 -18.93 -6.66 -3.70
CA SER A 140 -18.44 -8.02 -3.93
C SER A 140 -17.12 -8.23 -3.20
N LEU A 141 -17.02 -9.33 -2.47
CA LEU A 141 -15.82 -9.73 -1.72
C LEU A 141 -15.16 -10.94 -2.36
N THR A 142 -13.87 -10.82 -2.66
CA THR A 142 -13.00 -11.95 -2.96
C THR A 142 -11.97 -12.12 -1.84
N VAL A 143 -11.72 -13.37 -1.45
CA VAL A 143 -10.84 -13.73 -0.33
C VAL A 143 -9.78 -14.72 -0.79
N PHE A 144 -8.52 -14.43 -0.48
CA PHE A 144 -7.39 -15.31 -0.70
C PHE A 144 -6.67 -15.60 0.61
N ARG A 145 -6.31 -16.86 0.81
CA ARG A 145 -5.47 -17.30 1.92
C ARG A 145 -4.11 -17.67 1.36
N GLY A 146 -3.04 -17.16 1.98
CA GLY A 146 -1.69 -17.42 1.51
C GLY A 146 -0.69 -17.49 2.66
N LYS A 147 0.55 -17.84 2.33
CA LYS A 147 1.65 -17.92 3.27
C LYS A 147 2.93 -17.38 2.64
N TRP A 148 3.70 -16.64 3.41
CA TRP A 148 5.10 -16.36 3.14
C TRP A 148 5.92 -17.47 3.77
N GLU A 149 6.64 -18.23 2.94
CA GLU A 149 7.54 -19.32 3.34
C GLU A 149 8.98 -18.93 2.98
N ALA A 150 9.91 -19.10 3.92
CA ALA A 150 11.30 -18.71 3.73
C ALA A 150 11.93 -19.47 2.54
N GLY A 151 12.73 -18.78 1.73
CA GLY A 151 13.36 -19.32 0.53
C GLY A 151 12.43 -19.55 -0.67
N LYS A 152 11.11 -19.57 -0.46
CA LYS A 152 10.11 -19.84 -1.51
C LYS A 152 9.30 -18.60 -1.87
N THR A 153 8.38 -18.19 -1.01
CA THR A 153 7.39 -17.12 -1.27
C THR A 153 7.59 -15.88 -0.41
N ALA A 154 8.49 -15.91 0.58
CA ALA A 154 8.82 -14.76 1.43
C ALA A 154 9.81 -13.81 0.72
N GLY A 155 9.34 -13.08 -0.29
CA GLY A 155 10.18 -12.24 -1.17
C GLY A 155 10.58 -10.88 -0.60
N GLY A 156 10.00 -10.45 0.53
CA GLY A 156 10.19 -9.10 1.08
C GLY A 156 9.45 -8.04 0.28
N SER A 157 9.65 -6.76 0.61
CA SER A 157 8.98 -5.63 -0.04
C SER A 157 9.59 -5.29 -1.40
N PHE A 158 9.00 -4.30 -2.10
CA PHE A 158 9.56 -3.79 -3.37
C PHE A 158 10.99 -3.24 -3.24
N ARG A 159 11.48 -3.00 -2.02
CA ARG A 159 12.88 -2.63 -1.76
C ARG A 159 13.82 -3.82 -2.00
N ASN A 160 13.33 -5.04 -1.83
CA ASN A 160 14.06 -6.28 -2.05
C ASN A 160 13.91 -6.73 -3.51
N VAL A 161 14.45 -5.91 -4.42
CA VAL A 161 14.22 -6.02 -5.88
C VAL A 161 14.46 -7.43 -6.43
N ALA A 162 15.51 -8.12 -5.97
CA ALA A 162 15.86 -9.45 -6.45
C ALA A 162 14.82 -10.53 -6.08
N THR A 163 14.17 -10.39 -4.93
CA THR A 163 13.30 -11.43 -4.35
C THR A 163 11.83 -11.06 -4.39
N PHE A 164 11.47 -9.80 -4.63
CA PHE A 164 10.09 -9.31 -4.57
C PHE A 164 9.11 -10.09 -5.46
N GLY A 165 9.53 -10.52 -6.66
CA GLY A 165 8.70 -11.30 -7.57
C GLY A 165 8.38 -12.73 -7.09
N LYS A 166 9.08 -13.22 -6.06
CA LYS A 166 8.83 -14.53 -5.45
C LYS A 166 7.54 -14.57 -4.62
N ASN A 167 7.09 -13.42 -4.09
CA ASN A 167 5.84 -13.32 -3.35
C ASN A 167 4.66 -13.85 -4.19
N SER A 168 3.66 -14.43 -3.53
CA SER A 168 2.41 -14.85 -4.18
C SER A 168 1.77 -13.68 -4.93
N GLN A 169 1.20 -13.96 -6.11
CA GLN A 169 0.64 -12.94 -6.99
C GLN A 169 -0.82 -13.27 -7.29
N TYR A 170 -1.69 -12.28 -7.10
CA TYR A 170 -3.14 -12.43 -7.29
C TYR A 170 -3.59 -11.55 -8.44
N HIS A 171 -4.09 -12.16 -9.51
CA HIS A 171 -4.63 -11.44 -10.64
C HIS A 171 -6.00 -10.86 -10.28
N LEU A 172 -6.22 -9.60 -10.67
CA LEU A 172 -7.46 -8.86 -10.47
C LEU A 172 -7.87 -8.22 -11.79
N ARG A 173 -9.00 -8.62 -12.34
CA ARG A 173 -9.62 -8.03 -13.53
C ARG A 173 -10.81 -7.16 -13.12
N LEU A 174 -10.67 -5.87 -13.38
CA LEU A 174 -11.69 -4.85 -13.19
C LEU A 174 -12.45 -4.65 -14.49
N LEU A 175 -13.73 -5.01 -14.51
CA LEU A 175 -14.56 -5.04 -15.71
C LEU A 175 -15.30 -3.73 -15.93
N GLU A 176 -16.02 -3.27 -14.92
CA GLU A 176 -16.93 -2.13 -15.00
C GLU A 176 -16.49 -1.03 -14.03
N ALA A 177 -16.46 0.21 -14.53
CA ALA A 177 -16.24 1.39 -13.71
C ALA A 177 -17.49 1.76 -12.90
N ASP A 178 -17.27 2.40 -11.76
CA ASP A 178 -18.32 3.05 -10.98
C ASP A 178 -18.64 4.44 -11.57
N ASN A 179 -19.49 5.19 -10.87
CA ASN A 179 -19.75 6.59 -11.18
C ASN A 179 -18.43 7.40 -11.15
N GLY A 180 -18.05 7.95 -12.29
CA GLY A 180 -16.79 8.68 -12.47
C GLY A 180 -15.68 7.92 -13.20
N GLY A 181 -15.99 6.80 -13.87
CA GLY A 181 -15.09 6.17 -14.85
C GLY A 181 -13.93 5.36 -14.25
N LEU A 182 -13.93 5.16 -12.93
CA LEU A 182 -12.95 4.35 -12.20
C LEU A 182 -13.68 3.27 -11.37
N CYS A 183 -13.00 2.15 -11.15
CA CYS A 183 -13.43 1.09 -10.25
C CYS A 183 -12.91 1.37 -8.84
N THR A 184 -13.79 1.31 -7.84
CA THR A 184 -13.48 1.49 -6.42
C THR A 184 -13.24 0.15 -5.78
N LEU A 185 -12.10 0.07 -5.09
CA LEU A 185 -11.62 -1.12 -4.42
C LEU A 185 -11.27 -0.80 -2.97
N PHE A 186 -11.50 -1.77 -2.09
CA PHE A 186 -10.94 -1.77 -0.76
C PHE A 186 -10.15 -3.07 -0.57
N VAL A 187 -8.83 -2.94 -0.42
CA VAL A 187 -7.93 -4.09 -0.30
C VAL A 187 -7.45 -4.16 1.14
N CYS A 188 -7.66 -5.30 1.80
CA CYS A 188 -7.23 -5.57 3.16
C CYS A 188 -6.29 -6.78 3.19
N LEU A 189 -5.10 -6.60 3.77
CA LEU A 189 -4.14 -7.65 4.03
C LEU A 189 -4.02 -7.84 5.55
N MET A 190 -4.47 -9.00 6.03
CA MET A 190 -4.36 -9.39 7.44
C MET A 190 -3.30 -10.48 7.59
N GLN A 191 -2.43 -10.38 8.57
CA GLN A 191 -1.59 -11.50 8.98
C GLN A 191 -2.31 -12.35 10.04
N GLU A 192 -2.24 -13.67 9.89
CA GLU A 192 -2.76 -14.59 10.88
C GLU A 192 -1.73 -14.81 12.00
N PRO A 193 -2.18 -14.92 13.27
CA PRO A 193 -1.28 -15.17 14.38
C PRO A 193 -0.48 -16.47 14.16
N ARG A 194 0.83 -16.41 14.40
CA ARG A 194 1.73 -17.57 14.26
C ARG A 194 1.52 -18.63 15.36
N ASP A 195 0.90 -18.23 16.48
CA ASP A 195 0.66 -19.05 17.66
C ASP A 195 -0.85 -19.03 18.01
N ARG A 196 -1.36 -20.13 18.57
CA ARG A 196 -2.69 -20.19 19.20
C ARG A 196 -2.83 -19.12 20.28
N GLN A 197 -1.74 -18.74 20.94
CA GLN A 197 -1.70 -17.60 21.86
C GLN A 197 -1.41 -16.29 21.13
N ARG A 198 -2.49 -15.65 20.65
CA ARG A 198 -2.49 -14.44 19.80
C ARG A 198 -1.62 -13.28 20.31
N ASN A 199 -1.32 -13.20 21.60
CA ASN A 199 -0.62 -12.07 22.23
C ASN A 199 0.89 -12.29 22.44
N ARG A 200 1.45 -13.45 22.05
CA ARG A 200 2.87 -13.76 22.35
C ARG A 200 3.86 -13.46 21.21
N SER A 201 3.40 -13.39 19.98
CA SER A 201 4.27 -13.08 18.84
C SER A 201 3.98 -11.67 18.32
N PRO A 202 4.99 -10.80 18.21
CA PRO A 202 4.80 -9.50 17.59
C PRO A 202 4.38 -9.68 16.13
N TYR A 203 3.50 -8.80 15.66
CA TYR A 203 3.16 -8.70 14.25
C TYR A 203 4.40 -8.30 13.44
N VAL A 204 4.49 -8.81 12.21
CA VAL A 204 5.52 -8.37 11.28
C VAL A 204 5.04 -7.22 10.42
N ALA A 205 5.97 -6.41 9.93
CA ALA A 205 5.64 -5.31 9.03
C ALA A 205 5.13 -5.89 7.70
N ILE A 206 3.88 -5.60 7.34
CA ILE A 206 3.20 -6.11 6.15
C ILE A 206 2.71 -4.98 5.25
N GLY A 207 2.54 -5.30 3.97
CA GLY A 207 2.00 -4.39 2.97
C GLY A 207 1.78 -5.10 1.64
N PHE A 208 1.33 -4.36 0.63
CA PHE A 208 1.14 -4.90 -0.70
C PHE A 208 1.42 -3.84 -1.78
N ALA A 209 1.56 -4.31 -3.01
CA ALA A 209 1.60 -3.46 -4.19
C ALA A 209 0.63 -3.96 -5.25
N ILE A 210 0.09 -3.04 -6.05
CA ILE A 210 -0.79 -3.36 -7.18
C ILE A 210 -0.13 -2.87 -8.46
N TYR A 211 0.08 -3.76 -9.42
CA TYR A 211 0.66 -3.46 -10.72
C TYR A 211 -0.40 -3.58 -11.81
N LYS A 212 -0.39 -2.67 -12.78
CA LYS A 212 -1.22 -2.79 -13.99
C LYS A 212 -0.51 -3.75 -14.95
N VAL A 213 -1.27 -4.68 -15.53
CA VAL A 213 -0.75 -5.74 -16.39
C VAL A 213 -1.28 -5.57 -17.82
N PRO A 214 -0.40 -5.59 -18.84
CA PRO A 214 -0.83 -5.62 -20.24
C PRO A 214 -1.69 -6.86 -20.55
N LYS A 215 -2.58 -6.76 -21.53
CA LYS A 215 -3.51 -7.84 -21.89
C LYS A 215 -2.82 -9.18 -22.21
N HIS A 216 -1.62 -9.15 -22.78
CA HIS A 216 -0.83 -10.33 -23.15
C HIS A 216 -0.06 -10.96 -21.97
N CYS A 217 0.04 -10.28 -20.83
CA CYS A 217 0.68 -10.80 -19.62
C CYS A 217 -0.33 -11.32 -18.58
N VAL A 218 -1.61 -11.39 -18.93
CA VAL A 218 -2.66 -11.88 -18.04
C VAL A 218 -2.41 -13.36 -17.72
N GLY A 219 -2.44 -13.70 -16.43
CA GLY A 219 -2.17 -15.06 -15.95
C GLY A 219 -0.68 -15.40 -15.82
N ILE A 220 0.24 -14.50 -16.21
CA ILE A 220 1.68 -14.74 -16.11
C ILE A 220 2.20 -14.18 -14.77
N LYS A 221 2.95 -15.01 -14.02
CA LYS A 221 3.66 -14.56 -12.81
C LYS A 221 4.73 -13.55 -13.20
N LEU A 222 4.62 -12.34 -12.67
CA LEU A 222 5.54 -11.23 -12.96
C LEU A 222 6.89 -11.50 -12.30
N SER A 223 7.97 -11.48 -13.08
CA SER A 223 9.32 -11.71 -12.53
C SER A 223 9.83 -10.50 -11.73
N SER A 224 10.79 -10.72 -10.84
CA SER A 224 11.49 -9.65 -10.11
C SER A 224 12.12 -8.63 -11.06
N GLU A 225 12.68 -9.09 -12.18
CA GLU A 225 13.33 -8.27 -13.20
C GLU A 225 12.33 -7.37 -13.92
N TYR A 226 11.10 -7.82 -14.12
CA TYR A 226 10.03 -6.99 -14.69
C TYR A 226 9.55 -5.96 -13.67
N LEU A 227 9.28 -6.39 -12.44
CA LEU A 227 8.72 -5.56 -11.38
C LEU A 227 9.63 -4.38 -10.99
N GLN A 228 10.95 -4.52 -11.13
CA GLN A 228 11.90 -3.44 -10.86
C GLN A 228 11.75 -2.24 -11.82
N TRP A 229 11.25 -2.48 -13.04
CA TRP A 229 11.16 -1.46 -14.09
C TRP A 229 9.77 -0.86 -14.23
N VAL A 230 8.76 -1.54 -13.68
CA VAL A 230 7.37 -1.10 -13.78
C VAL A 230 6.96 -0.36 -12.53
N ARG A 231 6.32 0.80 -12.72
CA ARG A 231 5.76 1.55 -11.61
C ARG A 231 4.45 0.91 -11.14
N PRO A 232 4.29 0.63 -9.83
CA PRO A 232 3.02 0.14 -9.30
C PRO A 232 1.91 1.19 -9.46
N ALA A 233 0.70 0.72 -9.78
CA ALA A 233 -0.52 1.52 -9.79
C ALA A 233 -0.93 1.93 -8.36
N VAL A 234 -0.71 1.04 -7.38
CA VAL A 234 -0.87 1.35 -5.95
C VAL A 234 0.37 0.86 -5.22
N ARG A 235 0.97 1.74 -4.42
CA ARG A 235 2.12 1.43 -3.57
C ARG A 235 1.82 1.84 -2.13
N ILE A 236 2.05 0.92 -1.21
CA ILE A 236 2.10 1.22 0.22
C ILE A 236 3.50 1.76 0.55
N PRO A 237 3.62 3.02 1.04
CA PRO A 237 4.92 3.64 1.29
C PRO A 237 5.58 3.15 2.58
N ARG A 238 4.79 2.74 3.57
CA ARG A 238 5.26 2.30 4.90
C ARG A 238 4.62 0.97 5.24
N TYR A 239 5.46 -0.01 5.55
CA TYR A 239 5.04 -1.30 6.07
C TYR A 239 5.06 -1.18 7.59
N ASP A 240 3.92 -1.42 8.22
CA ASP A 240 3.76 -1.26 9.65
C ASP A 240 3.42 -2.62 10.28
N ALA A 241 3.89 -2.83 11.52
CA ALA A 241 3.69 -4.05 12.28
C ALA A 241 2.29 -4.10 12.93
N TYR A 242 1.25 -3.96 12.10
CA TYR A 242 -0.14 -4.12 12.51
C TYR A 242 -0.69 -5.48 12.06
N ARG A 243 -1.72 -5.95 12.75
CA ARG A 243 -2.43 -7.19 12.36
C ARG A 243 -3.00 -7.10 10.95
N GLU A 244 -3.50 -5.92 10.57
CA GLU A 244 -4.11 -5.67 9.27
C GLU A 244 -3.68 -4.33 8.72
N MET A 245 -3.43 -4.32 7.41
CA MET A 245 -3.29 -3.11 6.62
C MET A 245 -4.38 -3.08 5.55
N SER A 246 -5.05 -1.95 5.41
CA SER A 246 -6.10 -1.76 4.41
C SER A 246 -5.92 -0.47 3.61
N ARG A 247 -6.44 -0.45 2.37
CA ARG A 247 -6.36 0.71 1.48
C ARG A 247 -7.55 0.79 0.54
N HIS A 248 -8.22 1.95 0.53
CA HIS A 248 -9.12 2.34 -0.55
C HIS A 248 -8.31 2.74 -1.79
N CYS A 249 -8.69 2.18 -2.94
CA CYS A 249 -8.04 2.40 -4.22
C CYS A 249 -9.09 2.73 -5.28
N ARG A 250 -8.76 3.63 -6.22
CA ARG A 250 -9.56 3.88 -7.42
C ARG A 250 -8.69 3.63 -8.64
N LEU A 251 -9.06 2.65 -9.44
CA LEU A 251 -8.27 2.19 -10.59
C LEU A 251 -9.16 2.14 -11.84
N PRO A 252 -8.66 2.49 -13.03
CA PRO A 252 -9.45 2.33 -14.25
C PRO A 252 -9.70 0.84 -14.55
N PRO A 253 -10.76 0.50 -15.30
CA PRO A 253 -10.97 -0.87 -15.77
C PRO A 253 -9.72 -1.45 -16.45
N GLY A 254 -9.46 -2.73 -16.22
CA GLY A 254 -8.25 -3.40 -16.71
C GLY A 254 -7.80 -4.58 -15.85
N SER A 255 -6.67 -5.16 -16.23
CA SER A 255 -6.02 -6.27 -15.51
C SER A 255 -4.90 -5.76 -14.62
N TYR A 256 -4.86 -6.29 -13.41
CA TYR A 256 -3.92 -5.93 -12.35
C TYR A 256 -3.40 -7.18 -11.65
N VAL A 257 -2.28 -7.03 -10.96
CA VAL A 257 -1.72 -8.04 -10.05
C VAL A 257 -1.48 -7.41 -8.69
N ILE A 258 -1.99 -8.04 -7.64
CA ILE A 258 -1.75 -7.70 -6.24
C ILE A 258 -0.66 -8.62 -5.71
N ILE A 259 0.37 -8.02 -5.11
CA ILE A 259 1.50 -8.74 -4.51
C ILE A 259 1.55 -8.37 -3.02
N PRO A 260 0.97 -9.20 -2.13
CA PRO A 260 1.15 -9.05 -0.69
C PRO A 260 2.53 -9.52 -0.25
N SER A 261 3.17 -8.76 0.63
CA SER A 261 4.51 -9.08 1.13
C SER A 261 4.71 -8.66 2.58
N THR A 262 5.71 -9.25 3.22
CA THR A 262 6.37 -8.69 4.39
C THR A 262 7.33 -7.58 3.96
N ASP A 263 7.81 -6.79 4.93
CA ASP A 263 8.78 -5.73 4.62
C ASP A 263 10.15 -6.31 4.27
N GLU A 264 10.62 -7.23 5.12
CA GLU A 264 11.88 -7.96 4.96
C GLU A 264 11.64 -9.34 4.30
N PRO A 265 12.62 -9.87 3.54
CA PRO A 265 12.55 -11.18 2.92
C PRO A 265 12.72 -12.30 3.96
N ASP A 266 12.35 -13.52 3.59
CA ASP A 266 12.46 -14.74 4.42
C ASP A 266 11.71 -14.69 5.75
N ILE A 267 10.78 -13.75 5.90
CA ILE A 267 9.87 -13.67 7.05
C ILE A 267 8.66 -14.56 6.82
N GLU A 268 8.49 -15.56 7.68
CA GLU A 268 7.41 -16.54 7.55
C GLU A 268 6.13 -16.11 8.25
N ALA A 269 5.02 -15.99 7.54
CA ALA A 269 3.71 -15.75 8.16
C ALA A 269 2.57 -16.20 7.24
N GLN A 270 1.41 -16.47 7.82
CA GLN A 270 0.19 -16.72 7.07
C GLN A 270 -0.60 -15.42 6.93
N PHE A 271 -1.34 -15.27 5.83
CA PHE A 271 -2.12 -14.07 5.59
C PHE A 271 -3.47 -14.36 4.94
N LEU A 272 -4.36 -13.39 5.11
CA LEU A 272 -5.66 -13.30 4.48
C LEU A 272 -5.73 -11.99 3.68
N LEU A 273 -5.80 -12.11 2.36
CA LEU A 273 -6.01 -10.99 1.45
C LEU A 273 -7.50 -10.92 1.10
N ARG A 274 -8.11 -9.75 1.29
CA ARG A 274 -9.52 -9.49 0.99
C ARG A 274 -9.61 -8.31 0.02
N VAL A 275 -10.32 -8.50 -1.08
CA VAL A 275 -10.55 -7.49 -2.10
C VAL A 275 -12.04 -7.26 -2.18
N PHE A 276 -12.48 -6.07 -1.78
CA PHE A 276 -13.84 -5.61 -1.97
C PHE A 276 -13.91 -4.72 -3.21
N SER A 277 -14.95 -4.88 -4.03
CA SER A 277 -15.27 -3.98 -5.14
C SER A 277 -16.75 -3.62 -5.19
N LEU A 278 -17.05 -2.42 -5.69
CA LEU A 278 -18.43 -1.96 -5.85
C LEU A 278 -19.16 -2.63 -7.03
N LYS A 279 -18.43 -2.94 -8.10
CA LYS A 279 -18.94 -3.62 -9.29
C LYS A 279 -18.28 -4.97 -9.46
N ARG A 280 -18.88 -5.80 -10.32
CA ARG A 280 -18.37 -7.15 -10.63
C ARG A 280 -16.92 -7.07 -11.08
N ASN A 281 -16.08 -7.81 -10.39
CA ASN A 281 -14.70 -8.05 -10.76
C ASN A 281 -14.44 -9.56 -10.75
N TYR A 282 -13.29 -9.94 -11.30
CA TYR A 282 -12.78 -11.29 -11.22
C TYR A 282 -11.41 -11.25 -10.59
N ALA A 283 -11.15 -12.11 -9.62
CA ALA A 283 -9.83 -12.23 -9.02
C ALA A 283 -9.49 -13.69 -8.75
N GLU A 284 -8.24 -14.06 -9.02
CA GLU A 284 -7.71 -15.40 -8.87
C GLU A 284 -6.22 -15.37 -8.49
N GLU A 285 -5.72 -16.45 -7.88
CA GLU A 285 -4.29 -16.62 -7.63
C GLU A 285 -3.58 -17.07 -8.91
N ILE A 286 -2.45 -16.43 -9.24
CA ILE A 286 -1.60 -16.86 -10.35
C ILE A 286 -0.85 -18.12 -9.89
N LYS A 287 -1.23 -19.26 -10.45
CA LYS A 287 -0.53 -20.52 -10.24
C LYS A 287 0.80 -20.49 -10.99
N GLU A 288 1.83 -21.10 -10.41
CA GLU A 288 3.01 -21.49 -11.17
C GLU A 288 2.59 -22.61 -12.11
N GLU A 289 2.16 -22.27 -13.32
CA GLU A 289 2.13 -23.26 -14.39
C GLU A 289 3.57 -23.69 -14.70
N ALA A 290 3.74 -24.99 -14.99
CA ALA A 290 5.00 -25.62 -15.36
C ALA A 290 5.73 -24.84 -16.48
N PRO A 291 7.04 -25.10 -16.71
CA PRO A 291 7.96 -24.13 -17.32
C PRO A 291 7.37 -23.51 -18.57
N ILE A 292 7.50 -22.18 -18.65
CA ILE A 292 7.22 -21.30 -19.80
C ILE A 292 6.90 -22.14 -21.03
N LYS A 293 5.63 -22.16 -21.47
CA LYS A 293 5.32 -22.55 -22.83
C LYS A 293 6.16 -21.63 -23.72
N VAL A 294 7.30 -22.14 -24.17
CA VAL A 294 8.06 -21.54 -25.25
C VAL A 294 7.07 -21.52 -26.39
N TRP A 295 6.61 -20.33 -26.76
CA TRP A 295 5.83 -20.15 -27.97
C TRP A 295 6.75 -20.55 -29.12
N THR A 296 6.72 -21.81 -29.52
CA THR A 296 7.31 -22.23 -30.79
C THR A 296 6.63 -21.41 -31.87
N GLN A 297 7.44 -20.68 -32.62
CA GLN A 297 7.10 -19.55 -33.49
C GLN A 297 6.13 -19.89 -34.66
N MET A 298 5.54 -21.07 -34.71
CA MET A 298 4.66 -21.50 -35.80
C MET A 298 3.17 -21.13 -35.62
N ASP A 299 2.71 -20.81 -34.42
CA ASP A 299 1.26 -20.68 -34.17
C ASP A 299 0.68 -19.25 -34.35
N ASN A 300 1.48 -18.24 -34.71
CA ASN A 300 1.00 -16.84 -34.78
C ASN A 300 1.54 -16.00 -35.96
N ILE A 301 1.89 -16.60 -37.10
CA ILE A 301 2.25 -15.82 -38.30
C ILE A 301 1.03 -15.09 -38.91
N TYR A 302 -0.20 -15.45 -38.52
CA TYR A 302 -1.43 -14.84 -39.06
C TYR A 302 -1.93 -13.58 -38.31
N LEU A 303 -1.18 -13.03 -37.36
CA LEU A 303 -1.64 -11.88 -36.54
C LEU A 303 -0.82 -10.60 -36.70
N LEU A 304 0.08 -10.52 -37.67
CA LEU A 304 0.76 -9.29 -38.06
C LEU A 304 0.32 -8.81 -39.45
N ASP A 305 -0.99 -8.61 -39.62
CA ASP A 305 -1.53 -7.58 -40.54
C ASP A 305 -1.56 -6.21 -39.84
N ILE A 306 -0.56 -5.95 -38.98
CA ILE A 306 -0.33 -4.64 -38.39
C ILE A 306 0.76 -4.00 -39.23
N GLN A 307 0.42 -2.87 -39.86
CA GLN A 307 1.27 -1.96 -40.64
C GLN A 307 2.59 -1.58 -39.94
N PHE A 308 3.51 -2.53 -39.83
CA PHE A 308 4.90 -2.29 -39.45
C PHE A 308 5.80 -2.21 -40.67
N ASP A 309 5.33 -2.63 -41.86
CA ASP A 309 6.15 -2.78 -43.05
C ASP A 309 6.94 -1.51 -43.41
N GLU A 310 6.32 -0.35 -43.53
CA GLU A 310 7.03 0.86 -43.99
C GLU A 310 8.14 1.34 -43.05
N PRO A 311 7.90 1.60 -41.73
CA PRO A 311 8.96 2.07 -40.83
C PRO A 311 9.96 0.98 -40.44
N PHE A 312 9.53 -0.28 -40.46
CA PHE A 312 10.40 -1.42 -40.17
C PHE A 312 11.33 -1.66 -41.35
N HIS A 313 10.83 -1.79 -42.58
CA HIS A 313 11.66 -1.92 -43.78
C HIS A 313 12.56 -0.70 -43.99
N ALA A 314 12.14 0.53 -43.67
CA ALA A 314 13.02 1.71 -43.73
C ALA A 314 14.21 1.67 -42.74
N LEU A 315 14.23 0.72 -41.80
CA LEU A 315 15.37 0.48 -40.90
C LEU A 315 16.32 -0.61 -41.41
N PHE A 316 15.99 -1.31 -42.50
CA PHE A 316 16.80 -2.33 -43.16
C PHE A 316 17.11 -1.89 -44.59
N ASP A 317 18.39 -1.82 -44.98
CA ASP A 317 18.71 -1.72 -46.41
C ASP A 317 18.33 -3.05 -47.08
N ASP A 318 17.91 -3.02 -48.35
CA ASP A 318 17.32 -4.12 -49.15
C ASP A 318 18.19 -5.40 -49.32
N ALA A 319 19.26 -5.55 -48.54
CA ALA A 319 20.04 -6.77 -48.49
C ALA A 319 20.63 -7.02 -47.09
N THR A 320 20.48 -8.27 -46.65
CA THR A 320 21.24 -9.00 -45.63
C THR A 320 20.73 -8.97 -44.18
N ASP A 321 20.85 -10.17 -43.57
CA ASP A 321 20.40 -10.53 -42.24
C ASP A 321 20.78 -9.51 -41.16
N LEU A 322 19.87 -9.31 -40.20
CA LEU A 322 20.10 -8.42 -39.08
C LEU A 322 21.16 -9.01 -38.15
N ASP A 323 22.38 -8.47 -38.20
CA ASP A 323 23.45 -8.85 -37.28
C ASP A 323 23.31 -8.14 -35.91
N ALA A 324 24.09 -8.60 -34.92
CA ALA A 324 24.01 -8.09 -33.55
C ALA A 324 24.36 -6.61 -33.43
N LYS A 325 25.12 -6.08 -34.39
CA LYS A 325 25.52 -4.69 -34.45
C LYS A 325 24.38 -3.83 -35.00
N GLY A 326 23.68 -4.30 -36.02
CA GLY A 326 22.48 -3.71 -36.58
C GLY A 326 21.37 -3.64 -35.53
N LEU A 327 21.09 -4.76 -34.86
CA LEU A 327 20.08 -4.81 -33.80
C LEU A 327 20.42 -3.84 -32.65
N PHE A 328 21.69 -3.80 -32.23
CA PHE A 328 22.14 -2.85 -31.21
C PHE A 328 21.92 -1.39 -31.62
N ASN A 329 22.22 -1.03 -32.86
CA ASN A 329 22.06 0.32 -33.37
C ASN A 329 20.58 0.74 -33.47
N ILE A 330 19.71 -0.15 -33.92
CA ILE A 330 18.25 0.07 -33.99
C ILE A 330 17.70 0.29 -32.58
N LEU A 331 18.00 -0.62 -31.66
CA LEU A 331 17.53 -0.52 -30.27
C LEU A 331 18.10 0.71 -29.59
N LYS A 332 19.34 1.12 -29.87
CA LYS A 332 19.93 2.36 -29.36
C LYS A 332 19.20 3.60 -29.88
N LYS A 333 18.83 3.61 -31.17
CA LYS A 333 18.07 4.70 -31.79
C LYS A 333 16.67 4.83 -31.18
N ILE A 334 15.95 3.72 -31.05
CA ILE A 334 14.60 3.66 -30.47
C ILE A 334 14.61 4.04 -28.97
N SER A 335 15.60 3.54 -28.23
CA SER A 335 15.75 3.80 -26.80
C SER A 335 16.44 5.11 -26.45
N SER A 336 16.70 5.99 -27.42
CA SER A 336 17.39 7.29 -27.22
C SER A 336 16.73 8.18 -26.16
N LYS A 337 15.42 8.03 -25.95
CA LYS A 337 14.66 8.73 -24.91
C LYS A 337 14.69 8.05 -23.52
N ASN A 338 15.39 6.92 -23.39
CA ASN A 338 15.41 6.11 -22.17
C ASN A 338 16.85 5.72 -21.75
N PRO A 339 17.57 6.64 -21.08
CA PRO A 339 19.00 6.47 -20.78
C PRO A 339 19.29 5.28 -19.86
N ASP A 340 18.36 4.94 -18.96
CA ASP A 340 18.52 3.81 -18.03
C ASP A 340 18.45 2.46 -18.75
N PHE A 341 17.60 2.32 -19.77
CA PHE A 341 17.57 1.14 -20.63
C PHE A 341 18.89 0.95 -21.38
N GLN A 342 19.43 2.03 -21.95
CA GLN A 342 20.70 1.99 -22.68
C GLN A 342 21.88 1.59 -21.78
N LYS A 343 21.90 2.07 -20.53
CA LYS A 343 23.03 1.82 -19.62
C LYS A 343 23.03 0.42 -19.01
N ARG A 344 21.85 -0.20 -18.84
CA ARG A 344 21.73 -1.46 -18.08
C ARG A 344 21.36 -2.68 -18.91
N VAL A 345 20.63 -2.51 -20.01
CA VAL A 345 20.05 -3.64 -20.77
C VAL A 345 20.69 -3.76 -22.14
N LEU A 346 20.97 -2.62 -22.78
CA LEU A 346 21.45 -2.60 -24.15
C LEU A 346 22.98 -2.77 -24.20
N SER A 347 23.42 -3.99 -24.43
CA SER A 347 24.80 -4.30 -24.76
C SER A 347 24.89 -5.06 -26.09
N LYS A 348 26.05 -5.00 -26.74
CA LYS A 348 26.31 -5.83 -27.93
C LYS A 348 26.16 -7.33 -27.61
N ASP A 349 26.46 -7.74 -26.39
CA ASP A 349 26.33 -9.13 -25.93
C ASP A 349 24.86 -9.54 -25.79
N THR A 350 24.01 -8.65 -25.27
CA THR A 350 22.56 -8.85 -25.20
C THR A 350 21.96 -9.01 -26.60
N CYS A 351 22.39 -8.20 -27.57
CA CYS A 351 21.92 -8.27 -28.95
C CYS A 351 22.41 -9.54 -29.67
N LYS A 352 23.63 -10.00 -29.39
CA LYS A 352 24.15 -11.30 -29.88
C LYS A 352 23.30 -12.45 -29.36
N LYS A 353 23.02 -12.48 -28.05
CA LYS A 353 22.18 -13.51 -27.43
C LYS A 353 20.76 -13.51 -28.00
N ALA A 354 20.20 -12.33 -28.26
CA ALA A 354 18.88 -12.19 -28.87
C ALA A 354 18.83 -12.75 -30.30
N ILE A 355 19.86 -12.47 -31.12
CA ILE A 355 19.94 -13.04 -32.48
C ILE A 355 20.11 -14.54 -32.43
N ILE A 356 21.04 -15.07 -31.61
CA ILE A 356 21.24 -16.51 -31.46
C ILE A 356 19.94 -17.21 -31.03
N PHE A 357 19.13 -16.55 -30.20
CA PHE A 357 17.83 -17.07 -29.77
C PHE A 357 16.77 -17.06 -30.87
N MET A 358 16.79 -16.07 -31.78
CA MET A 358 15.80 -15.90 -32.86
C MET A 358 16.23 -16.53 -34.19
N ASP A 359 17.51 -16.88 -34.32
CA ASP A 359 18.09 -17.50 -35.50
C ASP A 359 17.73 -18.99 -35.54
N VAL A 360 16.59 -19.27 -36.17
CA VAL A 360 16.06 -20.63 -36.38
C VAL A 360 16.80 -21.44 -37.44
N SER A 361 17.83 -20.87 -38.08
CA SER A 361 18.64 -21.53 -39.11
C SER A 361 19.41 -22.75 -38.60
N PHE A 362 19.61 -22.86 -37.27
CA PHE A 362 20.30 -23.98 -36.62
C PHE A 362 19.39 -25.15 -36.23
N VAL A 363 18.07 -25.05 -36.41
CA VAL A 363 17.10 -26.09 -36.00
C VAL A 363 16.77 -27.07 -37.14
N ALA A 364 17.35 -26.87 -38.33
CA ALA A 364 17.22 -27.76 -39.48
C ALA A 364 18.53 -28.53 -39.75
N LEU A 365 18.87 -29.49 -38.88
CA LEU A 365 19.77 -30.61 -39.17
C LEU A 365 19.31 -31.87 -38.44
#